data_AF-A0A932XT00-F1
#
_entry.id   AF-A0A932XT00-F1
#
_cell.length_a   1.000
_cell.length_b   1.000
_cell.length_c   1.000
_cell.angle_alpha   90.00
_cell.angle_beta   90.00
_cell.angle_gamma   90.00
#
_symmetry.space_group_name_H-M   'P 1'
#
loop_
_entity.id
_entity.type
_entity.pdbx_description
1 polymer ?
#
loop_
_entity_poly.entity_id
_entity_poly.type
_entity_poly.pdbx_seq_one_letter_code
_entity_poly.pdbx_strand_id
1 'polypeptide(L)'
;MDEKKFRGAEKRVDESWKESVSKEKGGTPETAAPPPISFSALISSLSFQALMKMGELKPPNGGEIEVDLEAAQETIDLLLMLKEKTKGNLTREEETFLSSLIANLQLKFVQHKVS
;
A
#
# COMPACT_ATOMS: atom_id res chain seq x y z
N MET A 1 38.52 -60.33 -2.25
CA MET A 1 38.77 -58.99 -2.83
C MET A 1 37.55 -58.61 -3.62
N ASP A 2 36.72 -57.82 -2.96
CA ASP A 2 35.56 -57.12 -3.49
C ASP A 2 35.96 -56.11 -4.56
N GLU A 3 35.17 -56.01 -5.64
CA GLU A 3 34.95 -54.71 -6.26
C GLU A 3 33.59 -54.64 -6.95
N LYS A 4 32.75 -53.75 -6.40
CA LYS A 4 31.40 -53.41 -6.85
C LYS A 4 31.44 -52.76 -8.24
N LYS A 5 30.47 -53.10 -9.09
CA LYS A 5 29.95 -52.17 -10.11
C LYS A 5 28.43 -52.27 -10.22
N PHE A 6 27.75 -51.38 -9.50
CA PHE A 6 26.34 -51.05 -9.68
C PHE A 6 26.17 -50.20 -10.95
N ARG A 7 25.12 -50.47 -11.75
CA ARG A 7 24.34 -49.55 -12.60
C ARG A 7 23.46 -50.43 -13.52
N GLY A 8 22.15 -50.28 -13.63
CA GLY A 8 21.16 -49.42 -13.00
C GLY A 8 19.78 -49.97 -13.39
N ALA A 9 18.80 -49.87 -12.49
CA ALA A 9 17.41 -50.21 -12.80
C ALA A 9 16.68 -48.94 -13.25
N GLU A 10 16.23 -48.94 -14.50
CA GLU A 10 15.39 -47.89 -15.09
C GLU A 10 14.06 -47.78 -14.33
N LYS A 11 13.78 -46.59 -13.77
CA LYS A 11 12.44 -46.24 -13.31
C LYS A 11 11.62 -45.78 -14.51
N ARG A 12 10.67 -46.61 -14.94
CA ARG A 12 9.57 -46.20 -15.81
C ARG A 12 8.57 -45.42 -14.96
N VAL A 13 8.43 -44.12 -15.22
CA VAL A 13 7.39 -43.29 -14.61
C VAL A 13 6.17 -43.37 -15.54
N ASP A 14 5.11 -44.03 -15.09
CA ASP A 14 3.85 -44.16 -15.83
C ASP A 14 3.17 -42.80 -16.05
N GLU A 15 2.63 -42.62 -17.27
CA GLU A 15 1.87 -41.44 -17.74
C GLU A 15 0.68 -41.08 -16.84
N SER A 16 0.20 -42.03 -16.03
CA SER A 16 -0.82 -41.82 -15.00
C SER A 16 -0.45 -40.72 -13.99
N TRP A 17 0.84 -40.46 -13.77
CA TRP A 17 1.27 -39.42 -12.84
C TRP A 17 1.18 -37.99 -13.44
N LYS A 18 1.20 -37.85 -14.78
CA LYS A 18 1.15 -36.54 -15.44
C LYS A 18 -0.27 -35.95 -15.51
N GLU A 19 -1.29 -36.81 -15.55
CA GLU A 19 -2.69 -36.38 -15.60
C GLU A 19 -3.18 -35.85 -14.25
N SER A 20 -2.77 -36.46 -13.13
CA SER A 20 -3.11 -35.99 -11.78
C SER A 20 -2.51 -34.61 -11.50
N VAL A 21 -1.27 -34.36 -11.92
CA VAL A 21 -0.59 -33.05 -11.76
C VAL A 21 -1.27 -31.95 -12.58
N SER A 22 -1.92 -32.29 -13.69
CA SER A 22 -2.61 -31.32 -14.55
C SER A 22 -3.99 -30.95 -14.02
N LYS A 23 -4.65 -31.84 -13.26
CA LYS A 23 -6.00 -31.62 -12.70
C LYS A 23 -5.98 -30.94 -11.32
N GLU A 24 -4.85 -30.95 -10.63
CA GLU A 24 -4.61 -30.22 -9.36
C GLU A 24 -3.98 -28.82 -9.54
N LYS A 25 -3.98 -28.25 -10.75
CA LYS A 25 -3.71 -26.80 -10.94
C LYS A 25 -4.91 -25.90 -10.55
N GLY A 26 -5.76 -26.37 -9.64
CA GLY A 26 -6.60 -25.51 -8.81
C GLY A 26 -5.73 -24.98 -7.68
N GLY A 27 -4.93 -23.95 -7.99
CA GLY A 27 -3.97 -23.36 -7.06
C GLY A 27 -4.62 -23.06 -5.72
N THR A 28 -4.13 -23.73 -4.68
CA THR A 28 -4.18 -23.22 -3.32
C THR A 28 -3.69 -21.78 -3.34
N PRO A 29 -4.34 -20.83 -2.64
CA PRO A 29 -3.76 -19.50 -2.49
C PRO A 29 -2.48 -19.68 -1.69
N GLU A 30 -1.34 -19.74 -2.39
CA GLU A 30 -0.05 -19.42 -1.82
C GLU A 30 -0.24 -18.13 -1.02
N THR A 31 0.22 -18.14 0.21
CA THR A 31 0.31 -16.99 1.11
C THR A 31 1.14 -15.90 0.43
N ALA A 32 0.56 -15.18 -0.52
CA ALA A 32 1.18 -14.07 -1.20
C ALA A 32 1.39 -12.98 -0.15
N ALA A 33 2.64 -12.51 -0.04
CA ALA A 33 2.94 -11.34 0.76
C ALA A 33 1.97 -10.21 0.36
N PRO A 34 1.49 -9.40 1.33
CA PRO A 34 0.59 -8.31 1.02
C PRO A 34 1.22 -7.43 -0.07
N PRO A 35 0.41 -6.92 -1.02
CA PRO A 35 0.93 -6.10 -2.10
C PRO A 35 1.70 -4.89 -1.53
N PRO A 36 2.76 -4.44 -2.22
CA PRO A 36 3.53 -3.28 -1.78
C PRO A 36 2.63 -2.03 -1.70
N ILE A 37 2.87 -1.20 -0.69
CA ILE A 37 2.17 0.07 -0.51
C ILE A 37 2.53 0.99 -1.67
N SER A 38 1.52 1.56 -2.33
CA SER A 38 1.71 2.56 -3.38
C SER A 38 1.97 3.96 -2.81
N PHE A 39 2.60 4.83 -3.60
CA PHE A 39 2.77 6.23 -3.22
C PHE A 39 1.42 6.91 -2.95
N SER A 40 0.42 6.69 -3.81
CA SER A 40 -0.93 7.22 -3.61
C SER A 40 -1.58 6.74 -2.31
N ALA A 41 -1.32 5.50 -1.87
CA ALA A 41 -1.81 5.00 -0.59
C ALA A 41 -1.14 5.70 0.61
N LEU A 42 0.16 5.96 0.53
CA LEU A 42 0.88 6.76 1.53
C LEU A 42 0.33 8.20 1.62
N ILE A 43 0.15 8.86 0.48
CA ILE A 43 -0.37 10.24 0.45
C ILE A 43 -1.81 10.29 0.97
N SER A 44 -2.63 9.31 0.63
CA SER A 44 -4.01 9.22 1.12
C SER A 44 -4.07 9.02 2.63
N SER A 45 -3.19 8.20 3.20
CA SER A 45 -3.16 7.97 4.66
C SER A 45 -2.73 9.23 5.43
N LEU A 46 -1.77 10.00 4.92
CA LEU A 46 -1.38 11.29 5.48
C LEU A 46 -2.52 12.32 5.36
N SER A 47 -3.22 12.35 4.22
CA SER A 47 -4.39 13.21 4.04
C SER A 47 -5.49 12.90 5.06
N PHE A 48 -5.76 11.61 5.29
CA PHE A 48 -6.76 11.18 6.26
C PHE A 48 -6.37 11.62 7.68
N GLN A 49 -5.09 11.49 8.05
CA GLN A 49 -4.59 11.98 9.33
C GLN A 49 -4.79 13.50 9.49
N ALA A 50 -4.48 14.29 8.45
CA ALA A 50 -4.69 15.74 8.49
C ALA A 50 -6.19 16.09 8.66
N LEU A 51 -7.08 15.41 7.92
CA LEU A 51 -8.53 15.60 8.02
C LEU A 51 -9.08 15.21 9.40
N MET A 52 -8.60 14.11 9.98
CA MET A 52 -8.98 13.71 11.33
C MET A 52 -8.58 14.77 12.36
N LYS A 53 -7.34 15.27 12.27
CA LYS A 53 -6.82 16.32 13.15
C LYS A 53 -7.55 17.66 12.98
N MET A 54 -8.15 17.91 11.82
CA MET A 54 -9.06 19.05 11.59
C MET A 54 -10.51 18.78 12.05
N GLY A 55 -10.84 17.60 12.56
CA GLY A 55 -12.22 17.25 12.93
C GLY A 55 -13.16 17.05 11.74
N GLU A 56 -12.63 16.92 10.52
CA GLU A 56 -13.42 16.75 9.28
C GLU A 56 -14.06 15.36 9.17
N LEU A 57 -13.59 14.39 9.98
CA LEU A 57 -13.96 12.99 9.88
C LEU A 57 -14.61 12.50 11.17
N LYS A 58 -15.94 12.63 11.29
CA LYS A 58 -16.73 12.14 12.43
C LYS A 58 -16.56 10.63 12.60
N PRO A 59 -16.35 10.10 13.83
CA PRO A 59 -16.24 8.67 14.01
C PRO A 59 -17.64 8.04 13.99
N PRO A 60 -17.77 6.79 13.50
CA PRO A 60 -19.07 6.16 13.29
C PRO A 60 -19.87 5.94 14.58
N ASN A 61 -19.19 5.92 15.73
CA ASN A 61 -19.79 5.79 17.05
C ASN A 61 -20.16 7.13 17.69
N GLY A 62 -19.98 8.26 17.00
CA GLY A 62 -20.33 9.59 17.50
C GLY A 62 -19.44 10.08 18.64
N GLY A 63 -18.28 9.46 18.86
CA GLY A 63 -17.29 9.93 19.84
C GLY A 63 -16.75 11.32 19.50
N GLU A 64 -16.26 12.03 20.52
CA GLU A 64 -15.57 13.30 20.34
C GLU A 64 -14.24 13.07 19.61
N ILE A 65 -13.94 13.96 18.66
CA ILE A 65 -12.65 14.03 18.00
C ILE A 65 -11.86 15.14 18.66
N GLU A 66 -10.67 14.82 19.12
CA GLU A 66 -9.70 15.82 19.53
C GLU A 66 -9.19 16.55 18.29
N VAL A 67 -9.65 17.80 18.12
CA VAL A 67 -9.21 18.68 17.04
C VAL A 67 -7.85 19.26 17.43
N ASP A 68 -6.86 19.03 16.58
CA ASP A 68 -5.48 19.48 16.74
C ASP A 68 -5.01 20.12 15.42
N LEU A 69 -5.28 21.42 15.29
CA LEU A 69 -4.90 22.17 14.09
C LEU A 69 -3.38 22.30 13.94
N GLU A 70 -2.61 22.28 15.03
CA GLU A 70 -1.15 22.34 14.95
C GLU A 70 -0.61 21.08 14.26
N ALA A 71 -1.02 19.91 14.72
CA ALA A 71 -0.59 18.66 14.09
C ALA A 71 -1.20 18.45 12.69
N ALA A 72 -2.36 19.04 12.39
CA ALA A 72 -2.88 19.07 11.02
C ALA A 72 -1.94 19.88 10.11
N GLN A 73 -1.45 21.03 10.58
CA GLN A 73 -0.48 21.85 9.86
C GLN A 73 0.83 21.09 9.61
N GLU A 74 1.38 20.43 10.63
CA GLU A 74 2.58 19.60 10.50
C GLU A 74 2.44 18.52 9.42
N THR A 75 1.25 17.91 9.34
CA THR A 75 0.97 16.88 8.33
C THR A 75 0.91 17.49 6.91
N ILE A 76 0.36 18.69 6.77
CA ILE A 76 0.35 19.44 5.50
C ILE A 76 1.78 19.83 5.09
N ASP A 77 2.59 20.29 6.05
CA ASP A 77 3.99 20.65 5.83
C ASP A 77 4.84 19.43 5.42
N LEU A 78 4.56 18.26 6.01
CA LEU A 78 5.15 16.99 5.58
C LEU A 78 4.79 16.66 4.12
N LEU A 79 3.53 16.82 3.72
CA LEU A 79 3.10 16.60 2.33
C LEU A 79 3.76 17.57 1.35
N LEU A 80 3.92 18.84 1.74
CA LEU A 80 4.66 19.84 0.97
C LEU A 80 6.14 19.45 0.81
N MET A 81 6.79 19.04 1.90
CA MET A 81 8.17 18.56 1.86
C MET A 81 8.31 17.34 0.95
N LEU A 82 7.38 16.38 1.03
CA LEU A 82 7.36 15.20 0.15
C LEU A 82 7.23 15.60 -1.31
N LYS A 83 6.33 16.53 -1.66
CA LYS A 83 6.19 17.05 -3.03
C LYS A 83 7.51 17.58 -3.58
N GLU A 84 8.26 18.34 -2.78
CA GLU A 84 9.56 18.86 -3.21
C GLU A 84 10.62 17.76 -3.33
N LYS A 85 10.66 16.81 -2.37
CA LYS A 85 11.66 15.72 -2.37
C LYS A 85 11.43 14.67 -3.43
N THR A 86 10.20 14.51 -3.93
CA THR A 86 9.87 13.53 -4.97
C THR A 86 9.78 14.13 -6.37
N LYS A 87 10.04 15.42 -6.53
CA LYS A 87 10.03 16.10 -7.83
C LYS A 87 10.93 15.39 -8.85
N GLY A 88 10.38 15.09 -10.03
CA GLY A 88 11.07 14.36 -11.10
C GLY A 88 11.04 12.83 -10.94
N ASN A 89 10.56 12.31 -9.81
CA ASN A 89 10.37 10.87 -9.56
C ASN A 89 8.89 10.44 -9.60
N LEU A 90 7.96 11.40 -9.72
CA LEU A 90 6.52 11.12 -9.78
C LEU A 90 6.06 10.93 -11.22
N THR A 91 5.09 10.04 -11.41
CA THR A 91 4.26 10.04 -12.62
C THR A 91 3.39 11.31 -12.64
N ARG A 92 2.90 11.69 -13.82
CA ARG A 92 2.00 12.84 -13.98
C ARG A 92 0.72 12.71 -13.13
N GLU A 93 0.22 11.48 -12.99
CA GLU A 93 -0.96 11.18 -12.18
C GLU A 93 -0.68 11.39 -10.69
N GLU A 94 0.44 10.89 -10.18
CA GLU A 94 0.86 11.09 -8.78
C GLU A 94 1.13 12.55 -8.46
N GLU A 95 1.79 13.29 -9.36
CA GLU A 95 2.06 14.71 -9.18
C GLU A 95 0.76 15.53 -9.12
N THR A 96 -0.18 15.23 -10.01
CA THR A 96 -1.50 15.88 -10.05
C THR A 96 -2.30 15.55 -8.80
N PHE A 97 -2.28 14.28 -8.39
CA PHE A 97 -2.98 13.79 -7.21
C PHE A 97 -2.46 14.47 -5.93
N LEU A 98 -1.14 14.44 -5.71
CA LEU A 98 -0.52 15.07 -4.55
C LEU A 98 -0.78 16.58 -4.51
N SER A 99 -0.64 17.28 -5.63
CA SER A 99 -0.88 18.73 -5.70
C SER A 99 -2.33 19.09 -5.41
N SER A 100 -3.29 18.35 -5.97
CA SER A 100 -4.71 18.60 -5.73
C SER A 100 -5.10 18.34 -4.29
N LEU A 101 -4.54 17.29 -3.70
CA LEU A 101 -4.78 16.90 -2.32
C LEU A 101 -4.22 17.95 -1.34
N ILE A 102 -2.98 18.42 -1.54
CA ILE A 102 -2.40 19.50 -0.72
C ILE A 102 -3.26 20.76 -0.79
N ALA A 103 -3.68 21.17 -1.98
CA ALA A 103 -4.51 22.36 -2.16
C ALA A 103 -5.85 22.23 -1.41
N ASN A 104 -6.49 21.06 -1.46
CA ASN A 104 -7.73 20.82 -0.73
C ASN A 104 -7.54 20.91 0.79
N LEU A 105 -6.47 20.29 1.31
CA LEU A 105 -6.16 20.34 2.74
C LEU A 105 -5.87 21.76 3.21
N GLN A 106 -5.10 22.55 2.45
CA GLN A 106 -4.81 23.94 2.78
C GLN A 106 -6.09 24.79 2.82
N LEU A 107 -7.00 24.61 1.86
CA LEU A 107 -8.28 25.32 1.87
C LEU A 107 -9.12 24.99 3.11
N LYS A 108 -9.23 23.71 3.47
CA LYS A 108 -9.93 23.27 4.68
C LYS A 108 -9.28 23.84 5.95
N PHE A 109 -7.95 23.78 6.01
CA PHE A 109 -7.20 24.29 7.14
C PHE A 109 -7.41 25.79 7.38
N VAL A 110 -7.41 26.59 6.30
CA VAL A 110 -7.71 28.02 6.38
C VAL A 110 -9.14 28.26 6.84
N GLN A 111 -10.12 27.48 6.37
CA GLN A 111 -11.51 27.59 6.84
C GLN A 111 -11.61 27.36 8.35
N HIS A 112 -10.91 26.35 8.88
CA HIS A 112 -10.84 26.09 10.33
C HIS A 112 -10.12 27.18 11.12
N LYS A 113 -9.06 27.78 10.58
CA LYS A 113 -8.36 28.89 11.25
C LYS A 113 -9.17 30.18 11.32
N VAL A 114 -10.16 30.35 10.44
CA VAL A 114 -10.97 31.57 10.34
C VAL A 114 -12.34 31.42 11.02
N SER A 115 -12.74 30.19 11.36
CA SER A 115 -14.02 29.87 12.00
C SER A 115 -13.97 29.94 13.52
#